data_AF-A0A9E1MA08-F1
#
_entry.id   AF-A0A9E1MA08-F1
#
_cell.length_a   1.000
_cell.length_b   1.000
_cell.length_c   1.000
_cell.angle_alpha   90.00
_cell.angle_beta   90.00
_cell.angle_gamma   90.00
#
_symmetry.space_group_name_H-M   'P 1'
#
loop_
_entity.id
_entity.type
_entity.pdbx_description
1 polymer ?
#
loop_
_entity_poly.entity_id
_entity_poly.type
_entity_poly.pdbx_seq_one_letter_code
_entity_poly.pdbx_strand_id
1 'polypeptide(L)'
;MDVRIVDTEVVRQNIKDLKTLKKECQQEREKKLGEFSADQGEVHDELEKACQILDDTWKQFIELIDRTIQFLTQGSESYDKSDQASAKDIKR
;
A
#
# COMPACT_ATOMS: atom_id res chain seq x y z
N MET A 1 17.78 -22.64 18.41
CA MET A 1 17.29 -22.05 17.16
C MET A 1 16.20 -21.07 17.54
N ASP A 2 16.38 -19.80 17.20
CA ASP A 2 15.41 -18.75 17.51
C ASP A 2 14.23 -18.90 16.54
N VAL A 3 13.15 -19.54 16.98
CA VAL A 3 11.95 -19.70 16.17
C VAL A 3 11.24 -18.36 16.14
N ARG A 4 11.49 -17.57 15.09
CA ARG A 4 10.71 -16.36 14.82
C ARG A 4 9.32 -16.80 14.37
N ILE A 5 8.41 -16.94 15.33
CA ILE A 5 7.00 -17.16 15.05
C ILE A 5 6.47 -15.85 14.44
N VAL A 6 6.08 -15.91 13.18
CA VAL A 6 5.38 -14.80 12.54
C VAL A 6 3.92 -14.86 12.99
N ASP A 7 3.49 -13.84 13.71
CA ASP A 7 2.09 -13.69 14.10
C ASP A 7 1.25 -13.32 12.87
N THR A 8 0.58 -14.32 12.30
CA THR A 8 -0.22 -14.16 11.09
C THR A 8 -1.48 -13.32 11.35
N GLU A 9 -1.95 -13.18 12.59
CA GLU A 9 -3.05 -12.28 12.93
C GLU A 9 -2.63 -10.82 12.85
N VAL A 10 -1.44 -10.49 13.37
CA VAL A 10 -0.85 -9.16 13.24
C VAL A 10 -0.60 -8.81 11.77
N VAL A 11 -0.11 -9.76 10.96
CA VAL A 11 0.07 -9.55 9.52
C VAL A 11 -1.26 -9.26 8.82
N ARG A 12 -2.32 -10.02 9.14
CA ARG A 12 -3.67 -9.79 8.59
C ARG A 12 -4.23 -8.44 9.01
N GLN A 13 -3.98 -7.99 10.23
CA GLN A 13 -4.41 -6.66 10.69
C GLN A 13 -3.67 -5.56 9.91
N ASN A 14 -2.35 -5.66 9.79
CA ASN A 14 -1.55 -4.71 8.99
C ASN A 14 -2.02 -4.64 7.53
N ILE A 15 -2.39 -5.78 6.92
CA ILE A 15 -2.97 -5.80 5.57
C ILE A 15 -4.29 -5.02 5.52
N LYS A 16 -5.17 -5.15 6.53
CA LYS A 16 -6.42 -4.38 6.59
C LYS A 16 -6.14 -2.89 6.70
N ASP A 17 -5.22 -2.49 7.57
CA ASP A 17 -4.88 -1.09 7.79
C ASP A 17 -4.29 -0.46 6.52
N LEU A 18 -3.40 -1.19 5.81
CA LEU A 18 -2.87 -0.76 4.51
C LEU A 18 -3.94 -0.63 3.43
N LYS A 19 -4.95 -1.52 3.41
CA LYS A 19 -6.10 -1.40 2.48
C LYS A 19 -6.94 -0.15 2.78
N THR A 20 -7.15 0.17 4.06
CA THR A 20 -7.83 1.40 4.47
C THR A 20 -7.03 2.62 4.04
N LEU A 21 -5.73 2.66 4.36
CA LEU A 21 -4.84 3.76 3.98
C LEU A 21 -4.83 3.97 2.45
N LYS A 22 -4.72 2.89 1.67
CA LYS A 22 -4.79 2.97 0.20
C LYS A 22 -6.06 3.68 -0.27
N LYS A 23 -7.20 3.32 0.31
CA LYS A 23 -8.50 3.91 -0.05
C LYS A 23 -8.55 5.39 0.30
N GLU A 24 -8.05 5.77 1.47
CA GLU A 24 -7.95 7.17 1.88
C GLU A 24 -7.05 7.97 0.93
N CYS A 25 -5.87 7.44 0.57
CA CYS A 25 -4.98 8.09 -0.41
C CYS A 25 -5.63 8.25 -1.79
N GLN A 26 -6.38 7.25 -2.25
CA GLN A 26 -7.12 7.35 -3.51
C GLN A 26 -8.19 8.45 -3.46
N GLN A 27 -8.94 8.53 -2.35
CA GLN A 27 -9.95 9.56 -2.16
C GLN A 27 -9.33 10.97 -2.08
N GLU A 28 -8.22 11.14 -1.37
CA GLU A 28 -7.52 12.43 -1.30
C GLU A 28 -6.95 12.85 -2.66
N ARG A 29 -6.38 11.90 -3.43
CA ARG A 29 -5.91 12.16 -4.79
C ARG A 29 -7.05 12.60 -5.73
N GLU A 30 -8.23 12.02 -5.59
CA GLU A 30 -9.41 12.35 -6.40
C GLU A 30 -10.00 13.74 -6.08
N LYS A 31 -9.67 14.32 -4.90
CA LYS A 31 -9.97 15.72 -4.63
C LYS A 31 -9.09 16.58 -5.53
N LYS A 32 -9.66 16.99 -6.67
CA LYS A 32 -8.99 17.86 -7.65
C LYS A 32 -8.33 19.05 -6.94
N LEU A 33 -7.06 19.29 -7.25
CA LEU A 33 -6.48 20.62 -7.16
C LEU A 33 -7.29 21.48 -8.15
N GLY A 34 -7.89 22.57 -7.68
CA GLY A 34 -8.91 23.31 -8.44
C GLY A 34 -8.48 23.71 -9.85
N GLU A 35 -9.45 24.02 -10.72
CA GLU A 35 -9.13 24.50 -12.08
C GLU A 35 -8.48 25.89 -12.02
N PHE A 36 -7.19 25.95 -12.34
CA PHE A 36 -6.41 27.19 -12.38
C PHE A 36 -6.62 27.93 -13.71
N SER A 37 -7.86 28.37 -13.98
CA SER A 37 -8.23 29.03 -15.24
C SER A 37 -7.83 30.52 -15.35
N ALA A 38 -7.26 31.11 -14.29
CA ALA A 38 -7.07 32.55 -14.18
C ALA A 38 -5.61 33.03 -14.31
N ASP A 39 -4.61 32.17 -14.16
CA ASP A 39 -3.20 32.55 -14.28
C ASP A 39 -2.67 32.11 -15.64
N GLN A 40 -2.22 33.06 -16.47
CA GLN A 40 -1.44 32.78 -17.68
C GLN A 40 -0.03 33.37 -17.52
N GLY A 41 1.00 32.57 -17.79
CA GLY A 41 2.41 32.95 -17.66
C GLY A 41 3.25 31.88 -16.96
N GLU A 42 4.55 32.12 -16.74
CA GLU A 42 5.50 31.15 -16.16
C GLU A 42 5.05 30.56 -14.81
N VAL A 43 4.25 31.31 -14.02
CA VAL A 43 3.67 30.85 -12.74
C VAL A 43 2.64 29.74 -12.95
N HIS A 44 1.86 29.80 -14.04
CA HIS A 44 0.92 28.74 -14.41
C HIS A 44 1.65 27.45 -14.78
N ASP A 45 2.71 27.55 -15.58
CA ASP A 45 3.51 26.40 -16.02
C ASP A 45 4.18 25.70 -14.83
N GLU A 46 4.72 26.46 -13.87
CA GLU A 46 5.29 25.90 -12.64
C GLU A 46 4.22 25.26 -11.74
N LEU A 47 3.02 25.84 -11.69
CA LEU A 47 1.89 25.28 -10.95
C LEU A 47 1.38 23.98 -11.57
N GLU A 48 1.28 23.91 -12.90
CA GLU A 48 0.92 22.71 -13.64
C GLU A 48 1.94 21.59 -13.40
N LYS A 49 3.25 21.91 -13.48
CA LYS A 49 4.32 20.96 -13.13
C LYS A 49 4.21 20.47 -11.70
N ALA A 50 3.97 21.36 -10.73
CA ALA A 50 3.81 20.98 -9.33
C ALA A 50 2.60 20.05 -9.13
N CYS A 51 1.48 20.33 -9.80
CA CYS A 51 0.29 19.47 -9.79
C CYS A 51 0.59 18.09 -10.40
N GLN A 52 1.32 18.05 -11.51
CA GLN A 52 1.72 16.80 -12.17
C GLN A 52 2.66 15.96 -11.27
N ILE A 53 3.66 16.58 -10.65
CA ILE A 53 4.57 15.94 -9.70
C ILE A 53 3.79 15.37 -8.51
N LEU A 54 2.83 16.13 -7.99
CA LEU A 54 1.99 15.69 -6.88
C LEU A 54 1.13 14.49 -7.28
N ASP A 55 0.49 14.53 -8.45
CA ASP A 55 -0.31 13.42 -8.97
C ASP A 55 0.52 12.14 -9.16
N ASP A 56 1.73 12.28 -9.72
CA ASP A 56 2.63 11.15 -9.94
C ASP A 56 3.19 10.61 -8.61
N THR A 57 3.45 11.47 -7.63
CA THR A 57 3.85 11.05 -6.28
C THR A 57 2.73 10.24 -5.61
N TRP A 58 1.48 10.70 -5.72
CA TRP A 58 0.33 9.96 -5.20
C TRP A 58 0.21 8.57 -5.84
N LYS A 59 0.36 8.47 -7.18
CA LYS A 59 0.33 7.17 -7.88
C LYS A 59 1.41 6.23 -7.35
N GLN A 60 2.65 6.71 -7.23
CA GLN A 60 3.78 5.91 -6.75
C GLN A 60 3.56 5.43 -5.31
N PHE A 61 3.03 6.29 -4.44
CA PHE A 61 2.75 5.93 -3.06
C PHE A 61 1.64 4.87 -2.95
N ILE A 62 0.55 5.03 -3.71
CA ILE A 62 -0.54 4.05 -3.78
C ILE A 62 -0.02 2.71 -4.30
N GLU A 63 0.85 2.71 -5.31
CA GLU A 63 1.47 1.50 -5.84
C GLU A 63 2.38 0.80 -4.81
N LEU A 64 3.14 1.57 -4.02
CA LEU A 64 3.97 1.04 -2.94
C LEU A 64 3.12 0.34 -1.87
N ILE A 65 1.99 0.94 -1.48
CA ILE A 65 1.04 0.32 -0.54
C ILE A 65 0.54 -1.01 -1.11
N ASP A 66 0.16 -1.04 -2.39
CA ASP A 66 -0.31 -2.27 -3.04
C ASP A 66 0.73 -3.37 -3.06
N ARG A 67 1.98 -3.04 -3.42
CA ARG A 67 3.10 -3.99 -3.42
C ARG A 67 3.37 -4.52 -2.00
N THR A 68 3.25 -3.67 -1.00
CA THR A 68 3.41 -4.06 0.41
C THR A 68 2.31 -5.03 0.85
N ILE A 69 1.05 -4.77 0.46
CA ILE A 69 -0.08 -5.68 0.71
C ILE A 69 0.16 -7.04 0.05
N GLN A 70 0.61 -7.06 -1.21
CA GLN A 70 0.90 -8.29 -1.93
C GLN A 70 2.00 -9.11 -1.24
N PHE A 71 3.11 -8.45 -0.87
CA PHE A 71 4.21 -9.08 -0.16
C PHE A 71 3.77 -9.70 1.17
N LEU A 72 3.04 -8.95 1.99
CA LEU A 72 2.54 -9.44 3.29
C LEU A 72 1.56 -10.59 3.14
N THR A 73 0.70 -10.54 2.11
CA THR A 73 -0.27 -11.60 1.83
C THR A 73 0.45 -12.90 1.45
N GLN A 74 1.36 -12.84 0.47
CA GLN A 74 2.17 -14.00 0.04
C GLN A 74 3.03 -14.56 1.19
N GLY A 75 3.58 -13.67 2.02
CA GLY A 75 4.29 -14.04 3.24
C GLY A 75 3.41 -14.83 4.21
N SER A 76 2.25 -14.28 4.59
CA SER A 76 1.32 -14.93 5.52
C SER A 76 0.82 -16.30 5.03
N GLU A 77 0.49 -16.44 3.75
CA GLU A 77 0.05 -17.71 3.17
C GLU A 77 1.15 -18.78 3.20
N SER A 78 2.41 -18.37 3.06
CA SER A 78 3.56 -19.28 3.13
C SER A 78 3.76 -19.80 4.56
N TYR A 79 3.60 -18.94 5.57
CA TYR A 79 3.64 -19.35 6.98
C TYR A 79 2.47 -20.26 7.36
N ASP A 80 1.23 -19.91 6.98
CA ASP A 80 0.04 -20.73 7.25
C ASP A 80 0.18 -22.15 6.65
N LYS A 81 0.74 -22.28 5.44
CA LYS A 81 1.03 -23.59 4.81
C LYS A 81 2.11 -24.37 5.54
N SER A 82 3.17 -23.70 6.00
CA SER A 82 4.27 -24.32 6.75
C SER A 82 3.80 -24.87 8.10
N ASP A 83 2.97 -24.12 8.82
CA ASP A 83 2.39 -24.56 10.10
C ASP A 83 1.46 -25.77 9.92
N GLN A 84 0.63 -25.76 8.88
CA GLN A 84 -0.23 -26.91 8.57
C GLN A 84 0.56 -28.17 8.19
N ALA A 85 1.66 -28.03 7.45
CA ALA A 85 2.53 -29.15 7.11
C ALA A 85 3.21 -29.73 8.36
N SER A 86 3.78 -28.85 9.20
CA SER A 86 4.44 -29.24 10.46
C SER A 86 3.47 -29.95 11.43
N ALA A 87 2.24 -29.45 11.55
CA ALA A 87 1.22 -30.08 12.40
C ALA A 87 0.74 -31.46 11.90
N LYS A 88 0.82 -31.72 10.58
CA LYS A 88 0.49 -33.02 9.99
C LYS A 88 1.60 -34.05 10.22
N ASP A 89 2.86 -33.63 10.16
CA ASP A 89 4.01 -34.53 10.35
C ASP A 89 4.21 -34.93 11.83
N ILE A 90 3.83 -34.08 12.79
CA ILE A 90 3.90 -34.40 14.23
C ILE A 90 2.81 -35.39 14.68
N LYS A 91 1.72 -35.55 13.90
CA LYS A 91 0.60 -36.46 14.22
C LYS A 91 0.78 -37.89 13.69
N ARG A 92 1.96 -38.24 13.17
CA ARG A 92 2.37 -39.60 12.84
C ARG A 92 3.38 -40.13 13.86
#